data_AF-A0A2U3KMX7-F1
#
_entry.id   AF-A0A2U3KMX7-F1
#
_cell.length_a   1.000
_cell.length_b   1.000
_cell.length_c   1.000
_cell.angle_alpha   90.00
_cell.angle_beta   90.00
_cell.angle_gamma   90.00
#
_symmetry.space_group_name_H-M   'P 1'
#
loop_
_entity.id
_entity.type
_entity.pdbx_description
1 polymer ?
#
loop_
_entity_poly.entity_id
_entity_poly.type
_entity_poly.pdbx_seq_one_letter_code
_entity_poly.pdbx_strand_id
1 'polypeptide(L)'
;MNTSDLIYDWNNILPPGMKHPGPVLLNDESLRDGLQSPSVRDPSVPEKIEILHLMEALGIDFLDLGLPGAGPRAVEAVTALAREIVAHKMKIRANCAARTHENDIRPIAEIVQKTGLRIEAATFIGSSPIRRFTEGWTDDFLLHTTEKAIKYAVSLGLDVMYVTEDTSRCDPETVKRLYSTAINCGARAICICDTAGHATPMGALALVRFVIEEVVKPSGEKIRVDWHGHSDRGLSIANSIAAIIAGANCVHGCAIGLGERVGNTQIDQMLVNLKLMGIPPWDQQDLTRLKAYCQAVSRATGVPIPKNYPVVGDDAFRTATGVHAAAIIKAYHKNDVVLANTVYSGVPSHVFGLDQIIDVGPMSGKSNILFWLERHDIRATDDIVDRIYQRAKQSDHTLTDAEIMEGVDAGVKPR
;
A
#
# COMPACT_ATOMS: atom_id res chain seq x y z
N MET A 1 -27.36 0.61 20.99
CA MET A 1 -27.07 1.74 20.08
C MET A 1 -25.81 1.35 19.35
N ASN A 2 -25.83 1.30 18.02
CA ASN A 2 -24.65 0.90 17.27
C ASN A 2 -23.66 2.07 17.23
N THR A 3 -22.36 1.82 17.26
CA THR A 3 -21.36 2.91 17.26
C THR A 3 -21.49 3.77 15.99
N SER A 4 -21.90 3.18 14.87
CA SER A 4 -22.21 3.90 13.62
C SER A 4 -23.31 4.95 13.77
N ASP A 5 -24.29 4.74 14.64
CA ASP A 5 -25.41 5.68 14.85
C ASP A 5 -24.96 6.97 15.59
N LEU A 6 -23.75 6.94 16.16
CA LEU A 6 -23.15 8.04 16.91
C LEU A 6 -22.22 8.91 16.03
N ILE A 7 -22.04 8.56 14.75
CA ILE A 7 -21.13 9.25 13.84
C ILE A 7 -21.94 9.85 12.70
N TYR A 8 -21.91 11.18 12.59
CA TYR A 8 -22.37 11.84 11.37
C TYR A 8 -21.23 11.82 10.34
N ASP A 9 -21.34 10.95 9.35
CA ASP A 9 -20.30 10.74 8.35
C ASP A 9 -20.53 11.57 7.08
N TRP A 10 -19.72 12.62 6.91
CA TRP A 10 -19.74 13.50 5.75
C TRP A 10 -19.34 12.81 4.44
N ASN A 11 -18.68 11.64 4.50
CA ASN A 11 -18.30 10.88 3.31
C ASN A 11 -19.51 10.31 2.57
N ASN A 12 -20.69 10.25 3.21
CA ASN A 12 -21.95 9.83 2.58
C ASN A 12 -22.57 10.90 1.69
N ILE A 13 -22.04 12.14 1.71
CA ILE A 13 -22.53 13.24 0.88
C ILE A 13 -21.69 13.30 -0.41
N LEU A 14 -22.08 12.48 -1.39
CA LEU A 14 -21.42 12.47 -2.69
C LEU A 14 -21.86 13.66 -3.57
N PRO A 15 -20.93 14.29 -4.32
CA PRO A 15 -21.28 15.25 -5.36
C PRO A 15 -22.20 14.63 -6.43
N PRO A 16 -23.09 15.42 -7.06
CA PRO A 16 -23.95 14.93 -8.13
C PRO A 16 -23.16 14.23 -9.25
N GLY A 17 -23.60 13.03 -9.63
CA GLY A 17 -22.99 12.24 -10.69
C GLY A 17 -21.75 11.43 -10.27
N MET A 18 -21.26 11.57 -9.04
CA MET A 18 -20.23 10.69 -8.49
C MET A 18 -20.88 9.39 -8.00
N LYS A 19 -20.30 8.25 -8.38
CA LYS A 19 -20.72 6.93 -7.90
C LYS A 19 -19.65 6.37 -6.99
N HIS A 20 -20.06 5.53 -6.04
CA HIS A 20 -19.10 4.70 -5.32
C HIS A 20 -18.32 3.84 -6.32
N PRO A 21 -16.98 3.73 -6.17
CA PRO A 21 -16.19 2.84 -6.99
C PRO A 21 -16.70 1.40 -6.92
N GLY A 22 -16.54 0.68 -8.03
CA GLY A 22 -16.72 -0.77 -8.04
C GLY A 22 -15.53 -1.50 -7.39
N PRO A 23 -15.38 -2.82 -7.63
CA PRO A 23 -14.24 -3.56 -7.14
C PRO A 23 -12.90 -2.98 -7.61
N VAL A 24 -11.95 -2.84 -6.68
CA VAL A 24 -10.61 -2.31 -6.94
C VAL A 24 -9.58 -3.42 -6.74
N LEU A 25 -8.64 -3.53 -7.68
CA LEU A 25 -7.51 -4.45 -7.61
C LEU A 25 -6.27 -3.73 -7.07
N LEU A 26 -5.35 -4.48 -6.46
CA LEU A 26 -4.05 -3.95 -6.02
C LEU A 26 -2.89 -4.73 -6.64
N ASN A 27 -1.89 -4.01 -7.14
CA ASN A 27 -0.62 -4.57 -7.62
C ASN A 27 0.53 -4.12 -6.71
N ASP A 28 1.19 -5.09 -6.09
CA ASP A 28 2.32 -4.84 -5.21
C ASP A 28 3.65 -4.87 -5.97
N GLU A 29 4.33 -3.74 -5.97
CA GLU A 29 5.63 -3.57 -6.65
C GLU A 29 6.81 -3.55 -5.66
N SER A 30 6.61 -3.95 -4.41
CA SER A 30 7.66 -3.89 -3.37
C SER A 30 8.90 -4.70 -3.73
N LEU A 31 8.74 -5.77 -4.54
CA LEU A 31 9.82 -6.63 -5.01
C LEU A 31 10.44 -6.19 -6.36
N ARG A 32 9.94 -5.10 -6.95
CA ARG A 32 10.47 -4.48 -8.18
C ARG A 32 10.79 -3.00 -8.00
N ASP A 33 9.79 -2.13 -8.06
CA ASP A 33 9.96 -0.68 -7.94
C ASP A 33 10.48 -0.31 -6.55
N GLY A 34 9.91 -0.95 -5.52
CA GLY A 34 10.34 -0.78 -4.13
C GLY A 34 11.83 -1.00 -3.91
N LEU A 35 12.48 -1.80 -4.76
CA LEU A 35 13.90 -2.12 -4.67
C LEU A 35 14.82 -1.14 -5.42
N GLN A 36 14.26 -0.13 -6.11
CA GLN A 36 15.05 0.85 -6.87
C GLN A 36 15.58 2.01 -6.00
N SER A 37 15.11 2.12 -4.75
CA SER A 37 15.66 3.10 -3.80
C SER A 37 17.14 2.80 -3.54
N PRO A 38 18.06 3.79 -3.63
CA PRO A 38 19.48 3.57 -3.31
C PRO A 38 19.74 3.10 -1.86
N SER A 39 18.79 3.35 -0.96
CA SER A 39 18.91 3.02 0.46
C SER A 39 18.38 1.63 0.83
N VAL A 40 17.75 0.92 -0.11
CA VAL A 40 17.22 -0.42 0.18
C VAL A 40 18.29 -1.49 -0.01
N ARG A 41 18.27 -2.48 0.88
CA ARG A 41 18.93 -3.76 0.67
C ARG A 41 18.04 -4.62 -0.23
N ASP A 42 18.62 -5.22 -1.27
CA ASP A 42 17.91 -6.23 -2.05
C ASP A 42 17.71 -7.50 -1.21
N PRO A 43 16.45 -7.93 -0.96
CA PRO A 43 16.18 -9.11 -0.15
C PRO A 43 16.73 -10.39 -0.77
N SER A 44 17.09 -11.35 0.08
CA SER A 44 17.35 -12.72 -0.34
C SER A 44 16.07 -13.40 -0.84
N VAL A 45 16.19 -14.47 -1.64
CA VAL A 45 15.03 -15.22 -2.15
C VAL A 45 14.11 -15.72 -1.02
N PRO A 46 14.61 -16.27 0.11
CA PRO A 46 13.75 -16.64 1.24
C PRO A 46 12.96 -15.48 1.83
N GLU A 47 13.55 -14.28 1.94
CA GLU A 47 12.85 -13.08 2.42
C GLU A 47 11.78 -12.63 1.41
N LYS A 48 12.06 -12.71 0.11
CA LYS A 48 11.05 -12.44 -0.93
C LYS A 48 9.89 -13.43 -0.87
N ILE A 49 10.17 -14.70 -0.58
CA ILE A 49 9.14 -15.74 -0.38
C ILE A 49 8.30 -15.44 0.87
N GLU A 50 8.92 -15.07 2.01
CA GLU A 50 8.18 -14.65 3.21
C GLU A 50 7.20 -13.51 2.91
N ILE A 51 7.67 -12.48 2.19
CA ILE A 51 6.85 -11.35 1.76
C ILE A 51 5.72 -11.79 0.84
N LEU A 52 5.99 -12.64 -0.16
CA LEU A 52 4.98 -13.20 -1.08
C LEU A 52 3.85 -13.93 -0.33
N HIS A 53 4.18 -14.76 0.66
CA HIS A 53 3.17 -15.46 1.48
C HIS A 53 2.31 -14.47 2.29
N LEU A 54 2.87 -13.35 2.73
CA LEU A 54 2.13 -12.29 3.41
C LEU A 54 1.23 -11.51 2.44
N MET A 55 1.69 -11.25 1.21
CA MET A 55 0.87 -10.66 0.15
C MET A 55 -0.35 -11.54 -0.19
N GLU A 56 -0.14 -12.85 -0.37
CA GLU A 56 -1.22 -13.83 -0.60
C GLU A 56 -2.22 -13.86 0.57
N ALA A 57 -1.72 -13.85 1.81
CA ALA A 57 -2.58 -13.87 2.99
C ALA A 57 -3.42 -12.59 3.17
N LEU A 58 -2.90 -11.45 2.72
CA LEU A 58 -3.64 -10.18 2.67
C LEU A 58 -4.61 -10.11 1.48
N GLY A 59 -4.59 -11.08 0.57
CA GLY A 59 -5.45 -11.10 -0.61
C GLY A 59 -5.04 -10.11 -1.70
N ILE A 60 -3.78 -9.66 -1.72
CA ILE A 60 -3.26 -8.79 -2.79
C ILE A 60 -3.43 -9.49 -4.15
N ASP A 61 -3.96 -8.77 -5.15
CA ASP A 61 -4.36 -9.37 -6.43
C ASP A 61 -3.20 -9.68 -7.36
N PHE A 62 -2.21 -8.79 -7.39
CA PHE A 62 -1.03 -8.91 -8.24
C PHE A 62 0.26 -8.57 -7.50
N LEU A 63 1.37 -9.15 -7.94
CA LEU A 63 2.70 -8.67 -7.63
C LEU A 63 3.58 -8.56 -8.88
N ASP A 64 4.47 -7.57 -8.88
CA ASP A 64 5.59 -7.49 -9.81
C ASP A 64 6.76 -8.33 -9.25
N LEU A 65 7.09 -9.41 -9.95
CA LEU A 65 8.17 -10.31 -9.54
C LEU A 65 9.57 -9.71 -9.77
N GLY A 66 9.69 -8.68 -10.61
CA GLY A 66 10.94 -8.03 -10.95
C GLY A 66 11.12 -7.76 -12.45
N LEU A 67 12.36 -7.45 -12.83
CA LEU A 67 12.79 -7.21 -14.21
C LEU A 67 13.77 -8.32 -14.66
N PRO A 68 13.30 -9.47 -15.17
CA PRO A 68 14.16 -10.55 -15.66
C PRO A 68 15.23 -10.11 -16.66
N GLY A 69 14.93 -9.09 -17.47
CA GLY A 69 15.88 -8.49 -18.43
C GLY A 69 17.13 -7.86 -17.79
N ALA A 70 17.13 -7.61 -16.47
CA ALA A 70 18.28 -7.05 -15.77
C ALA A 70 19.46 -8.04 -15.63
N GLY A 71 19.23 -9.34 -15.82
CA GLY A 71 20.28 -10.34 -15.89
C GLY A 71 20.01 -11.61 -15.07
N PRO A 72 20.99 -12.54 -15.00
CA PRO A 72 20.78 -13.90 -14.47
C PRO A 72 20.27 -13.94 -13.03
N ARG A 73 20.72 -13.02 -12.18
CA ARG A 73 20.29 -12.90 -10.78
C ARG A 73 18.80 -12.58 -10.66
N ALA A 74 18.29 -11.69 -11.53
CA ALA A 74 16.86 -11.36 -11.56
C ALA A 74 16.04 -12.54 -12.08
N VAL A 75 16.51 -13.23 -13.11
CA VAL A 75 15.88 -14.46 -13.63
C VAL A 75 15.78 -15.53 -12.55
N GLU A 76 16.84 -15.76 -11.79
CA GLU A 76 16.85 -16.75 -10.70
C GLU A 76 15.82 -16.42 -9.61
N ALA A 77 15.80 -15.18 -9.13
CA ALA A 77 14.86 -14.74 -8.10
C ALA A 77 13.40 -14.82 -8.58
N VAL A 78 13.10 -14.33 -9.78
CA VAL A 78 11.76 -14.39 -10.39
C VAL A 78 11.33 -15.84 -10.61
N THR A 79 12.23 -16.71 -11.08
CA THR A 79 11.94 -18.14 -11.27
C THR A 79 11.62 -18.82 -9.95
N ALA A 80 12.35 -18.50 -8.87
CA ALA A 80 12.11 -19.06 -7.54
C ALA A 80 10.72 -18.66 -7.01
N LEU A 81 10.37 -17.37 -7.09
CA LEU A 81 9.05 -16.88 -6.68
C LEU A 81 7.93 -17.48 -7.55
N ALA A 82 8.13 -17.58 -8.86
CA ALA A 82 7.14 -18.19 -9.75
C ALA A 82 6.90 -19.68 -9.43
N ARG A 83 7.95 -20.44 -9.09
CA ARG A 83 7.82 -21.82 -8.61
C ARG A 83 7.08 -21.91 -7.29
N GLU A 84 7.34 -20.98 -6.37
CA GLU A 84 6.69 -20.94 -5.07
C GLU A 84 5.16 -20.75 -5.21
N ILE A 85 4.74 -19.80 -6.07
CA ILE A 85 3.33 -19.54 -6.40
C ILE A 85 2.65 -20.81 -6.93
N VAL A 86 3.29 -21.51 -7.89
CA VAL A 86 2.76 -22.73 -8.49
C VAL A 86 2.69 -23.88 -7.47
N ALA A 87 3.75 -24.08 -6.69
CA ALA A 87 3.85 -25.16 -5.71
C ALA A 87 2.76 -25.05 -4.63
N HIS A 88 2.45 -23.82 -4.20
CA HIS A 88 1.46 -23.55 -3.16
C HIS A 88 0.06 -23.24 -3.71
N LYS A 89 -0.12 -23.22 -5.03
CA LYS A 89 -1.41 -22.90 -5.70
C LYS A 89 -1.99 -21.56 -5.24
N MET A 90 -1.11 -20.57 -5.10
CA MET A 90 -1.49 -19.22 -4.66
C MET A 90 -2.44 -18.55 -5.67
N LYS A 91 -3.29 -17.64 -5.19
CA LYS A 91 -4.24 -16.89 -6.02
C LYS A 91 -3.64 -15.62 -6.60
N ILE A 92 -2.64 -15.04 -5.94
CA ILE A 92 -1.95 -13.84 -6.41
C ILE A 92 -1.41 -14.05 -7.83
N ARG A 93 -1.64 -13.06 -8.69
CA ARG A 93 -1.22 -13.07 -10.09
C ARG A 93 0.11 -12.36 -10.25
N ALA A 94 0.91 -12.79 -11.22
CA ALA A 94 2.23 -12.25 -11.42
C ALA A 94 2.31 -11.36 -12.67
N ASN A 95 3.06 -10.27 -12.55
CA ASN A 95 3.62 -9.56 -13.68
C ASN A 95 5.15 -9.43 -13.54
N CYS A 96 5.80 -9.03 -14.63
CA CYS A 96 7.21 -8.66 -14.63
C CYS A 96 7.38 -7.40 -15.48
N ALA A 97 8.13 -6.43 -14.95
CA ALA A 97 8.60 -5.31 -15.74
C ALA A 97 9.46 -5.78 -16.92
N ALA A 98 9.31 -5.09 -18.06
CA ALA A 98 10.21 -5.19 -19.20
C ALA A 98 10.29 -3.83 -19.88
N ARG A 99 11.49 -3.39 -20.27
CA ARG A 99 11.55 -2.30 -21.27
C ARG A 99 10.82 -2.78 -22.52
N THR A 100 10.30 -1.87 -23.33
CA THR A 100 9.69 -2.16 -24.64
C THR A 100 10.72 -2.67 -25.67
N HIS A 101 11.36 -3.79 -25.34
CA HIS A 101 12.49 -4.37 -26.04
C HIS A 101 12.48 -5.90 -25.87
N GLU A 102 12.71 -6.64 -26.96
CA GLU A 102 12.60 -8.10 -27.00
C GLU A 102 13.53 -8.81 -26.00
N ASN A 103 14.72 -8.27 -25.75
CA ASN A 103 15.68 -8.82 -24.78
C ASN A 103 15.19 -8.79 -23.32
N ASP A 104 14.27 -7.90 -22.98
CA ASP A 104 13.67 -7.84 -21.65
C ASP A 104 12.42 -8.71 -21.55
N ILE A 105 11.69 -8.86 -22.67
CA ILE A 105 10.46 -9.66 -22.78
C ILE A 105 10.77 -11.16 -22.83
N ARG A 106 11.76 -11.57 -23.62
CA ARG A 106 12.09 -12.99 -23.85
C ARG A 106 12.31 -13.79 -22.55
N PRO A 107 13.08 -13.29 -21.56
CA PRO A 107 13.26 -14.01 -20.31
C PRO A 107 11.96 -14.24 -19.53
N ILE A 108 10.95 -13.35 -19.64
CA ILE A 108 9.64 -13.56 -19.00
C ILE A 108 8.98 -14.80 -19.59
N ALA A 109 8.92 -14.93 -20.93
CA ALA A 109 8.36 -16.10 -21.60
C ALA A 109 9.10 -17.39 -21.25
N GLU A 110 10.43 -17.35 -21.14
CA GLU A 110 11.21 -18.51 -20.71
C GLU A 110 10.86 -18.94 -19.28
N ILE A 111 10.61 -18.00 -18.37
CA ILE A 111 10.20 -18.30 -16.99
C ILE A 111 8.79 -18.90 -16.97
N VAL A 112 7.85 -18.35 -17.75
CA VAL A 112 6.50 -18.92 -17.92
C VAL A 112 6.60 -20.37 -18.40
N GLN A 113 7.41 -20.65 -19.42
CA GLN A 113 7.63 -22.02 -19.91
C GLN A 113 8.27 -22.95 -18.87
N LYS A 114 9.23 -22.46 -18.09
CA LYS A 114 9.95 -23.25 -17.07
C LYS A 114 9.10 -23.57 -15.84
N THR A 115 8.18 -22.69 -15.48
CA THR A 115 7.44 -22.77 -14.20
C THR A 115 5.97 -23.14 -14.38
N GLY A 116 5.39 -22.89 -15.55
CA GLY A 116 3.96 -23.01 -15.80
C GLY A 116 3.12 -21.88 -15.20
N LEU A 117 3.74 -20.90 -14.52
CA LEU A 117 3.03 -19.72 -14.02
C LEU A 117 2.74 -18.78 -15.18
N ARG A 118 1.48 -18.34 -15.30
CA ARG A 118 1.12 -17.24 -16.22
C ARG A 118 1.63 -15.92 -15.63
N ILE A 119 2.45 -15.20 -16.40
CA ILE A 119 3.05 -13.92 -16.01
C ILE A 119 2.70 -12.88 -17.07
N GLU A 120 2.13 -11.75 -16.65
CA GLU A 120 1.86 -10.60 -17.53
C GLU A 120 3.15 -9.79 -17.75
N ALA A 121 3.47 -9.47 -19.00
CA ALA A 121 4.59 -8.59 -19.33
C ALA A 121 4.16 -7.12 -19.19
N ALA A 122 4.72 -6.42 -18.20
CA ALA A 122 4.55 -5.00 -17.99
C ALA A 122 5.59 -4.23 -18.83
N THR A 123 5.27 -3.98 -20.11
CA THR A 123 6.19 -3.33 -21.04
C THR A 123 6.13 -1.82 -20.90
N PHE A 124 7.25 -1.17 -20.54
CA PHE A 124 7.29 0.26 -20.25
C PHE A 124 8.16 1.09 -21.20
N ILE A 125 7.73 2.32 -21.48
CA ILE A 125 8.49 3.34 -22.25
C ILE A 125 8.16 4.76 -21.79
N GLY A 126 9.16 5.65 -21.79
CA GLY A 126 8.99 7.07 -21.55
C GLY A 126 8.13 7.76 -22.62
N SER A 127 7.15 8.54 -22.19
CA SER A 127 6.15 9.12 -23.10
C SER A 127 6.14 10.64 -23.14
N SER A 128 6.45 11.34 -22.04
CA SER A 128 6.22 12.78 -21.92
C SER A 128 7.08 13.63 -22.87
N PRO A 129 6.62 14.83 -23.30
CA PRO A 129 7.41 15.74 -24.12
C PRO A 129 8.79 16.05 -23.54
N ILE A 130 8.90 16.20 -22.21
CA ILE A 130 10.20 16.42 -21.56
C ILE A 130 11.13 15.22 -21.73
N ARG A 131 10.62 13.98 -21.55
CA ARG A 131 11.42 12.78 -21.75
C ARG A 131 11.80 12.59 -23.23
N ARG A 132 10.86 12.81 -24.15
CA ARG A 132 11.09 12.72 -25.61
C ARG A 132 12.18 13.71 -26.05
N PHE A 133 12.10 14.95 -25.59
CA PHE A 133 13.09 15.98 -25.89
C PHE A 133 14.49 15.59 -25.39
N THR A 134 14.60 15.09 -24.15
CA THR A 134 15.88 14.67 -23.57
C THR A 134 16.55 13.55 -24.36
N GLU A 135 15.77 12.58 -24.83
CA GLU A 135 16.28 11.39 -25.52
C GLU A 135 16.39 11.56 -27.06
N GLY A 136 15.85 12.66 -27.60
CA GLY A 136 15.74 12.85 -29.04
C GLY A 136 14.75 11.90 -29.72
N TRP A 137 13.73 11.43 -28.98
CA TRP A 137 12.73 10.49 -29.50
C TRP A 137 11.62 11.20 -30.27
N THR A 138 11.25 10.63 -31.42
CA THR A 138 10.07 11.04 -32.19
C THR A 138 8.85 10.22 -31.79
N ASP A 139 7.65 10.72 -32.04
CA ASP A 139 6.42 9.94 -31.81
C ASP A 139 6.42 8.63 -32.62
N ASP A 140 6.93 8.66 -33.85
CA ASP A 140 7.04 7.47 -34.70
C ASP A 140 7.98 6.42 -34.10
N PHE A 141 9.07 6.85 -33.47
CA PHE A 141 9.96 5.95 -32.73
C PHE A 141 9.22 5.27 -31.59
N LEU A 142 8.46 6.03 -30.79
CA LEU A 142 7.68 5.47 -29.68
C LEU A 142 6.63 4.47 -30.16
N LEU A 143 5.88 4.82 -31.22
CA LEU A 143 4.85 3.96 -31.79
C LEU A 143 5.42 2.67 -32.39
N HIS A 144 6.51 2.78 -33.17
CA HIS A 144 7.17 1.61 -33.75
C HIS A 144 7.72 0.67 -32.66
N THR A 145 8.34 1.24 -31.62
CA THR A 145 8.87 0.49 -30.49
C THR A 145 7.75 -0.22 -29.72
N THR A 146 6.64 0.48 -29.50
CA THR A 146 5.41 -0.05 -28.87
C THR A 146 4.85 -1.22 -29.66
N GLU A 147 4.60 -1.03 -30.96
CA GLU A 147 4.05 -2.06 -31.85
C GLU A 147 4.93 -3.32 -31.87
N LYS A 148 6.24 -3.13 -32.07
CA LYS A 148 7.19 -4.23 -32.14
C LYS A 148 7.23 -5.04 -30.84
N ALA A 149 7.37 -4.36 -29.70
CA ALA A 149 7.49 -5.01 -28.40
C ALA A 149 6.21 -5.79 -28.02
N ILE A 150 5.04 -5.19 -28.21
CA ILE A 150 3.77 -5.82 -27.83
C ILE A 150 3.46 -7.00 -28.75
N LYS A 151 3.62 -6.86 -30.08
CA LYS A 151 3.45 -7.98 -31.00
C LYS A 151 4.40 -9.13 -30.69
N TYR A 152 5.63 -8.82 -30.28
CA TYR A 152 6.58 -9.85 -29.85
C TYR A 152 6.10 -10.58 -28.60
N ALA A 153 5.73 -9.85 -27.53
CA ALA A 153 5.20 -10.46 -26.30
C ALA A 153 3.97 -11.34 -26.55
N VAL A 154 3.02 -10.85 -27.36
CA VAL A 154 1.82 -11.59 -27.75
C VAL A 154 2.18 -12.84 -28.56
N SER A 155 3.16 -12.77 -29.48
CA SER A 155 3.60 -13.94 -30.25
C SER A 155 4.27 -15.03 -29.40
N LEU A 156 4.78 -14.67 -28.22
CA LEU A 156 5.27 -15.59 -27.20
C LEU A 156 4.17 -16.13 -26.28
N GLY A 157 2.92 -15.71 -26.47
CA GLY A 157 1.77 -16.12 -25.66
C GLY A 157 1.66 -15.44 -24.30
N LEU A 158 2.32 -14.30 -24.10
CA LEU A 158 2.24 -13.51 -22.86
C LEU A 158 1.01 -12.61 -22.87
N ASP A 159 0.40 -12.43 -21.70
CA ASP A 159 -0.46 -11.25 -21.46
C ASP A 159 0.40 -10.00 -21.41
N VAL A 160 -0.16 -8.86 -21.82
CA VAL A 160 0.59 -7.60 -21.87
C VAL A 160 -0.17 -6.48 -21.16
N MET A 161 0.54 -5.88 -20.21
CA MET A 161 0.23 -4.56 -19.65
C MET A 161 1.17 -3.54 -20.28
N TYR A 162 0.62 -2.55 -20.98
CA TYR A 162 1.42 -1.47 -21.56
C TYR A 162 1.49 -0.27 -20.63
N VAL A 163 2.71 0.10 -20.25
CA VAL A 163 3.01 1.09 -19.24
C VAL A 163 3.65 2.30 -19.93
N THR A 164 3.14 3.51 -19.68
CA THR A 164 3.83 4.72 -20.16
C THR A 164 4.45 5.45 -18.99
N GLU A 165 5.78 5.52 -18.97
CA GLU A 165 6.49 6.33 -17.98
C GLU A 165 6.19 7.81 -18.26
N ASP A 166 5.93 8.54 -17.17
CA ASP A 166 5.61 9.97 -17.13
C ASP A 166 4.33 10.37 -17.89
N THR A 167 3.29 9.51 -17.87
CA THR A 167 1.99 9.81 -18.50
C THR A 167 1.38 11.11 -17.97
N SER A 168 1.53 11.40 -16.68
CA SER A 168 0.93 12.56 -16.02
C SER A 168 1.37 13.91 -16.58
N ARG A 169 2.48 13.94 -17.31
CA ARG A 169 3.02 15.13 -18.00
C ARG A 169 3.05 14.97 -19.52
N CYS A 170 2.40 13.93 -20.05
CA CYS A 170 2.33 13.69 -21.48
C CYS A 170 1.17 14.47 -22.13
N ASP A 171 1.35 14.88 -23.39
CA ASP A 171 0.28 15.50 -24.16
C ASP A 171 -0.83 14.48 -24.51
N PRO A 172 -2.12 14.89 -24.52
CA PRO A 172 -3.25 13.98 -24.73
C PRO A 172 -3.19 13.20 -26.04
N GLU A 173 -2.68 13.80 -27.12
CA GLU A 173 -2.59 13.16 -28.44
C GLU A 173 -1.59 12.00 -28.42
N THR A 174 -0.41 12.20 -27.83
CA THR A 174 0.58 11.12 -27.67
C THR A 174 0.04 10.01 -26.78
N VAL A 175 -0.62 10.35 -25.66
CA VAL A 175 -1.27 9.36 -24.77
C VAL A 175 -2.27 8.51 -25.55
N LYS A 176 -3.15 9.15 -26.33
CA LYS A 176 -4.16 8.48 -27.15
C LYS A 176 -3.52 7.56 -28.19
N ARG A 177 -2.50 8.04 -28.93
CA ARG A 177 -1.82 7.26 -29.97
C ARG A 177 -1.09 6.05 -29.41
N LEU A 178 -0.35 6.20 -28.31
CA LEU A 178 0.40 5.10 -27.69
C LEU A 178 -0.53 4.01 -27.13
N TYR A 179 -1.52 4.38 -26.31
CA TYR A 179 -2.43 3.39 -25.73
C TYR A 179 -3.31 2.73 -26.79
N SER A 180 -3.83 3.46 -27.78
CA SER A 180 -4.61 2.86 -28.87
C SER A 180 -3.77 1.87 -29.67
N THR A 181 -2.51 2.22 -29.97
CA THR A 181 -1.57 1.32 -30.67
C THR A 181 -1.31 0.07 -29.86
N ALA A 182 -1.09 0.21 -28.55
CA ALA A 182 -0.86 -0.92 -27.66
C ALA A 182 -2.06 -1.88 -27.61
N ILE A 183 -3.27 -1.35 -27.46
CA ILE A 183 -4.52 -2.13 -27.45
C ILE A 183 -4.71 -2.87 -28.79
N ASN A 184 -4.51 -2.17 -29.91
CA ASN A 184 -4.60 -2.75 -31.26
C ASN A 184 -3.55 -3.85 -31.50
N CYS A 185 -2.40 -3.78 -30.84
CA CYS A 185 -1.35 -4.81 -30.91
C CYS A 185 -1.58 -5.99 -29.97
N GLY A 186 -2.61 -5.96 -29.11
CA GLY A 186 -3.01 -7.07 -28.25
C GLY A 186 -2.85 -6.83 -26.75
N ALA A 187 -2.44 -5.63 -26.30
CA ALA A 187 -2.46 -5.32 -24.88
C ALA A 187 -3.89 -5.39 -24.33
N ARG A 188 -4.05 -5.94 -23.12
CA ARG A 188 -5.34 -6.03 -22.41
C ARG A 188 -5.31 -5.39 -21.02
N ALA A 189 -4.18 -4.78 -20.67
CA ALA A 189 -4.04 -3.85 -19.59
C ALA A 189 -3.20 -2.64 -20.03
N ILE A 190 -3.46 -1.47 -19.44
CA ILE A 190 -2.67 -0.26 -19.61
C ILE A 190 -2.39 0.35 -18.24
N CYS A 191 -1.20 0.89 -18.01
CA CYS A 191 -0.83 1.54 -16.75
C CYS A 191 -0.44 2.99 -16.96
N ILE A 192 -1.25 3.88 -16.36
CA ILE A 192 -1.07 5.33 -16.34
C ILE A 192 -0.15 5.67 -15.17
N CYS A 193 0.98 6.32 -15.47
CA CYS A 193 2.00 6.60 -14.47
C CYS A 193 2.12 8.09 -14.15
N ASP A 194 2.11 8.43 -12.86
CA ASP A 194 2.60 9.68 -12.32
C ASP A 194 4.04 9.50 -11.80
N THR A 195 4.95 9.23 -12.73
CA THR A 195 6.35 8.85 -12.46
C THR A 195 7.09 9.87 -11.60
N ALA A 196 6.85 11.17 -11.81
CA ALA A 196 7.51 12.24 -11.08
C ALA A 196 6.73 12.71 -9.83
N GLY A 197 5.64 12.04 -9.46
CA GLY A 197 4.73 12.49 -8.39
C GLY A 197 4.21 13.92 -8.64
N HIS A 198 3.98 14.26 -9.91
CA HIS A 198 3.60 15.60 -10.35
C HIS A 198 2.11 15.86 -10.17
N ALA A 199 1.27 14.85 -10.41
CA ALA A 199 -0.16 15.00 -10.48
C ALA A 199 -0.75 15.50 -9.15
N THR A 200 -1.84 16.26 -9.27
CA THR A 200 -2.75 16.51 -8.14
C THR A 200 -3.95 15.56 -8.26
N PRO A 201 -4.78 15.43 -7.22
CA PRO A 201 -5.93 14.52 -7.29
C PRO A 201 -6.86 14.82 -8.47
N MET A 202 -7.09 16.11 -8.77
CA MET A 202 -7.88 16.52 -9.94
C MET A 202 -7.18 16.23 -11.26
N GLY A 203 -5.85 16.30 -11.30
CA GLY A 203 -5.06 15.92 -12.47
C GLY A 203 -5.12 14.42 -12.75
N ALA A 204 -4.96 13.59 -11.71
CA ALA A 204 -5.11 12.13 -11.81
C ALA A 204 -6.51 11.75 -12.31
N LEU A 205 -7.55 12.36 -11.72
CA LEU A 205 -8.94 12.16 -12.13
C LEU A 205 -9.18 12.56 -13.60
N ALA A 206 -8.66 13.71 -14.02
CA ALA A 206 -8.81 14.17 -15.40
C ALA A 206 -8.11 13.25 -16.40
N LEU A 207 -6.88 12.83 -16.10
CA LEU A 207 -6.10 11.95 -16.97
C LEU A 207 -6.72 10.57 -17.12
N VAL A 208 -7.13 9.94 -16.01
CA VAL A 208 -7.76 8.61 -16.06
C VAL A 208 -9.09 8.67 -16.81
N ARG A 209 -9.91 9.72 -16.58
CA ARG A 209 -11.15 9.93 -17.35
C ARG A 209 -10.86 10.10 -18.83
N PHE A 210 -9.87 10.91 -19.19
CA PHE A 210 -9.46 11.08 -20.59
C PHE A 210 -9.10 9.73 -21.22
N VAL A 211 -8.25 8.94 -20.59
CA VAL A 211 -7.86 7.62 -21.11
C VAL A 211 -9.07 6.69 -21.27
N ILE A 212 -9.98 6.66 -20.30
CA ILE A 212 -11.18 5.83 -20.37
C ILE A 212 -12.09 6.27 -21.53
N GLU A 213 -12.42 7.56 -21.62
CA GLU A 213 -13.38 8.09 -22.60
C GLU A 213 -12.82 8.13 -24.02
N GLU A 214 -11.55 8.48 -24.19
CA GLU A 214 -10.95 8.76 -25.49
C GLU A 214 -10.13 7.60 -26.06
N VAL A 215 -9.81 6.59 -25.24
CA VAL A 215 -8.99 5.45 -25.65
C VAL A 215 -9.69 4.11 -25.39
N VAL A 216 -10.08 3.84 -24.15
CA VAL A 216 -10.63 2.53 -23.78
C VAL A 216 -12.01 2.31 -24.39
N LYS A 217 -12.97 3.23 -24.19
CA LYS A 217 -14.32 3.07 -24.74
C LYS A 217 -14.33 2.98 -26.28
N PRO A 218 -13.62 3.84 -27.03
CA PRO A 218 -13.60 3.76 -28.49
C PRO A 218 -12.92 2.49 -29.02
N SER A 219 -12.03 1.85 -28.25
CA SER A 219 -11.40 0.59 -28.67
C SER A 219 -12.40 -0.57 -28.77
N GLY A 220 -13.52 -0.53 -28.04
CA GLY A 220 -14.49 -1.63 -27.95
C GLY A 220 -13.98 -2.87 -27.20
N GLU A 221 -12.75 -2.84 -26.70
CA GLU A 221 -12.10 -3.93 -26.00
C GLU A 221 -12.29 -3.84 -24.47
N LYS A 222 -12.22 -4.97 -23.78
CA LYS A 222 -12.17 -4.99 -22.31
C LYS A 222 -10.74 -4.78 -21.84
N ILE A 223 -10.41 -3.56 -21.45
CA ILE A 223 -9.06 -3.16 -21.00
C ILE A 223 -9.07 -2.91 -19.49
N ARG A 224 -8.11 -3.51 -18.77
CA ARG A 224 -7.82 -3.16 -17.38
C ARG A 224 -7.02 -1.86 -17.35
N VAL A 225 -7.52 -0.85 -16.65
CA VAL A 225 -6.85 0.44 -16.48
C VAL A 225 -6.18 0.48 -15.11
N ASP A 226 -4.86 0.54 -15.11
CA ASP A 226 -4.03 0.56 -13.91
C ASP A 226 -3.50 2.00 -13.67
N TRP A 227 -3.32 2.35 -12.41
CA TRP A 227 -2.72 3.62 -11.98
C TRP A 227 -1.48 3.35 -11.12
N HIS A 228 -0.35 3.96 -11.49
CA HIS A 228 0.90 3.94 -10.75
C HIS A 228 1.33 5.36 -10.40
N GLY A 229 1.58 5.67 -9.13
CA GLY A 229 1.90 7.02 -8.70
C GLY A 229 3.01 7.09 -7.67
N HIS A 230 3.86 8.11 -7.80
CA HIS A 230 4.92 8.39 -6.83
C HIS A 230 4.54 9.47 -5.81
N SER A 231 5.26 9.47 -4.70
CA SER A 231 4.97 10.26 -3.49
C SER A 231 5.75 11.57 -3.40
N ASP A 232 6.36 12.08 -4.48
CA ASP A 232 7.23 13.28 -4.48
C ASP A 232 6.59 14.53 -3.84
N ARG A 233 5.26 14.64 -3.87
CA ARG A 233 4.49 15.72 -3.25
C ARG A 233 3.63 15.28 -2.07
N GLY A 234 3.75 14.03 -1.63
CA GLY A 234 2.89 13.42 -0.61
C GLY A 234 1.43 13.21 -1.05
N LEU A 235 1.16 13.19 -2.36
CA LEU A 235 -0.20 13.10 -2.92
C LEU A 235 -0.57 11.72 -3.47
N SER A 236 0.31 10.72 -3.42
CA SER A 236 0.15 9.42 -4.07
C SER A 236 -1.14 8.67 -3.68
N ILE A 237 -1.48 8.62 -2.39
CA ILE A 237 -2.74 8.01 -1.91
C ILE A 237 -3.97 8.78 -2.44
N ALA A 238 -3.97 10.11 -2.31
CA ALA A 238 -5.07 10.94 -2.78
C ALA A 238 -5.25 10.84 -4.31
N ASN A 239 -4.15 10.81 -5.06
CA ASN A 239 -4.13 10.61 -6.51
C ASN A 239 -4.65 9.23 -6.89
N SER A 240 -4.27 8.18 -6.15
CA SER A 240 -4.73 6.81 -6.38
C SER A 240 -6.23 6.66 -6.12
N ILE A 241 -6.75 7.26 -5.05
CA ILE A 241 -8.20 7.32 -4.79
C ILE A 241 -8.92 8.10 -5.90
N ALA A 242 -8.37 9.22 -6.35
CA ALA A 242 -8.94 10.00 -7.44
C ALA A 242 -8.94 9.23 -8.78
N ALA A 243 -7.90 8.43 -9.05
CA ALA A 243 -7.84 7.53 -10.19
C ALA A 243 -8.90 6.43 -10.11
N ILE A 244 -9.12 5.83 -8.94
CA ILE A 244 -10.20 4.86 -8.70
C ILE A 244 -11.57 5.50 -8.98
N ILE A 245 -11.82 6.70 -8.45
CA ILE A 245 -13.08 7.45 -8.69
C ILE A 245 -13.27 7.76 -10.18
N ALA A 246 -12.17 7.98 -10.91
CA ALA A 246 -12.20 8.20 -12.35
C ALA A 246 -12.45 6.91 -13.16
N GLY A 247 -12.28 5.74 -12.56
CA GLY A 247 -12.57 4.44 -13.16
C GLY A 247 -11.36 3.52 -13.35
N ALA A 248 -10.21 3.82 -12.75
CA ALA A 248 -9.09 2.88 -12.69
C ALA A 248 -9.54 1.58 -11.99
N ASN A 249 -9.11 0.44 -12.54
CA ASN A 249 -9.44 -0.88 -12.03
C ASN A 249 -8.39 -1.41 -11.04
N CYS A 250 -7.15 -0.95 -11.16
CA CYS A 250 -6.03 -1.41 -10.36
C CYS A 250 -5.17 -0.23 -9.90
N VAL A 251 -4.67 -0.27 -8.67
CA VAL A 251 -3.67 0.67 -8.17
C VAL A 251 -2.38 -0.09 -7.86
N HIS A 252 -1.27 0.44 -8.36
CA HIS A 252 0.08 -0.05 -8.08
C HIS A 252 0.63 0.68 -6.87
N GLY A 253 1.39 -0.02 -6.04
CA GLY A 253 2.00 0.55 -4.85
C GLY A 253 3.04 -0.37 -4.24
N CYS A 254 3.70 0.12 -3.20
CA CYS A 254 4.68 -0.64 -2.43
C CYS A 254 4.34 -0.60 -0.94
N ALA A 255 4.66 -1.65 -0.20
CA ALA A 255 4.68 -1.63 1.25
C ALA A 255 5.47 -0.45 1.75
N ILE A 256 4.94 0.24 2.77
CA ILE A 256 5.56 1.38 3.44
C ILE A 256 5.98 2.50 2.48
N GLY A 257 5.46 2.50 1.24
CA GLY A 257 5.78 3.47 0.20
C GLY A 257 7.22 3.35 -0.31
N LEU A 258 7.82 2.17 -0.34
CA LEU A 258 9.14 1.99 -0.95
C LEU A 258 9.16 2.41 -2.42
N GLY A 259 10.35 2.75 -2.94
CA GLY A 259 10.56 3.02 -4.36
C GLY A 259 11.62 4.07 -4.64
N GLU A 260 11.73 4.48 -5.90
CA GLU A 260 12.61 5.58 -6.29
C GLU A 260 12.32 6.87 -5.50
N ARG A 261 13.39 7.62 -5.17
CA ARG A 261 13.34 8.93 -4.49
C ARG A 261 12.61 8.84 -3.14
N VAL A 262 11.35 9.27 -3.08
CA VAL A 262 10.47 9.22 -1.90
C VAL A 262 9.37 8.16 -2.04
N GLY A 263 9.49 7.32 -3.07
CA GLY A 263 8.78 6.07 -3.24
C GLY A 263 7.38 6.18 -3.86
N ASN A 264 6.68 5.05 -3.82
CA ASN A 264 5.40 4.84 -4.49
C ASN A 264 4.21 5.15 -3.57
N THR A 265 3.00 4.99 -4.09
CA THR A 265 1.78 4.84 -3.28
C THR A 265 1.98 3.76 -2.21
N GLN A 266 1.71 4.09 -0.94
CA GLN A 266 1.77 3.15 0.18
C GLN A 266 0.63 2.11 0.06
N ILE A 267 0.93 0.90 -0.38
CA ILE A 267 -0.10 -0.13 -0.62
C ILE A 267 -0.80 -0.57 0.67
N ASP A 268 -0.08 -0.56 1.79
CA ASP A 268 -0.63 -0.82 3.11
C ASP A 268 -1.68 0.23 3.52
N GLN A 269 -1.45 1.50 3.16
CA GLN A 269 -2.44 2.55 3.37
C GLN A 269 -3.59 2.46 2.39
N MET A 270 -3.37 1.99 1.16
CA MET A 270 -4.48 1.69 0.25
C MET A 270 -5.37 0.58 0.80
N LEU A 271 -4.81 -0.50 1.35
CA LEU A 271 -5.57 -1.56 2.01
C LEU A 271 -6.44 -1.01 3.16
N VAL A 272 -5.86 -0.17 4.03
CA VAL A 272 -6.58 0.50 5.12
C VAL A 272 -7.73 1.35 4.58
N ASN A 273 -7.45 2.23 3.61
CA ASN A 273 -8.46 3.14 3.07
C ASN A 273 -9.57 2.41 2.31
N LEU A 274 -9.24 1.45 1.44
CA LEU A 274 -10.24 0.68 0.70
C LEU A 274 -11.17 -0.10 1.63
N LYS A 275 -10.62 -0.67 2.71
CA LYS A 275 -11.42 -1.33 3.74
C LYS A 275 -12.37 -0.37 4.45
N LEU A 276 -11.86 0.77 4.94
CA LEU A 276 -12.67 1.74 5.68
C LEU A 276 -13.67 2.51 4.80
N MET A 277 -13.37 2.65 3.50
CA MET A 277 -14.29 3.20 2.50
C MET A 277 -15.36 2.21 2.04
N GLY A 278 -15.33 0.95 2.50
CA GLY A 278 -16.28 -0.07 2.10
C GLY A 278 -16.15 -0.49 0.63
N ILE A 279 -14.95 -0.41 0.05
CA ILE A 279 -14.71 -0.75 -1.36
C ILE A 279 -14.41 -2.26 -1.49
N PRO A 280 -15.17 -3.01 -2.31
CA PRO A 280 -14.93 -4.43 -2.49
C PRO A 280 -13.63 -4.72 -3.27
N PRO A 281 -13.00 -5.88 -3.05
CA PRO A 281 -13.31 -6.88 -2.03
C PRO A 281 -12.75 -6.54 -0.62
N TRP A 282 -12.10 -5.38 -0.46
CA TRP A 282 -11.30 -5.01 0.70
C TRP A 282 -12.11 -4.72 1.97
N ASP A 283 -13.36 -4.31 1.80
CA ASP A 283 -14.32 -4.10 2.89
C ASP A 283 -14.48 -5.35 3.79
N GLN A 284 -14.40 -6.54 3.19
CA GLN A 284 -14.49 -7.83 3.90
C GLN A 284 -13.14 -8.53 4.08
N GLN A 285 -12.05 -8.04 3.47
CA GLN A 285 -10.75 -8.70 3.50
C GLN A 285 -10.15 -8.70 4.91
N ASP A 286 -9.59 -9.83 5.35
CA ASP A 286 -8.83 -9.89 6.60
C ASP A 286 -7.48 -9.19 6.43
N LEU A 287 -7.28 -8.13 7.22
CA LEU A 287 -6.06 -7.31 7.22
C LEU A 287 -5.29 -7.41 8.55
N THR A 288 -5.58 -8.42 9.38
CA THR A 288 -4.86 -8.64 10.66
C THR A 288 -3.36 -8.92 10.49
N ARG A 289 -2.94 -9.38 9.30
CA ARG A 289 -1.53 -9.61 8.97
C ARG A 289 -0.81 -8.38 8.40
N LEU A 290 -1.46 -7.22 8.32
CA LEU A 290 -0.92 -6.02 7.69
C LEU A 290 0.38 -5.54 8.37
N LYS A 291 0.41 -5.51 9.71
CA LYS A 291 1.62 -5.14 10.45
C LYS A 291 2.78 -6.12 10.17
N ALA A 292 2.50 -7.42 10.13
CA ALA A 292 3.50 -8.43 9.83
C ALA A 292 4.08 -8.28 8.41
N TYR A 293 3.23 -7.97 7.43
CA TYR A 293 3.63 -7.66 6.06
C TYR A 293 4.60 -6.47 5.99
N CYS A 294 4.22 -5.32 6.56
CA CYS A 294 5.08 -4.14 6.58
C CYS A 294 6.39 -4.40 7.32
N GLN A 295 6.35 -5.12 8.45
CA GLN A 295 7.55 -5.46 9.21
C GLN A 295 8.48 -6.42 8.45
N ALA A 296 7.94 -7.40 7.71
CA ALA A 296 8.74 -8.29 6.88
C ALA A 296 9.47 -7.51 5.78
N VAL A 297 8.75 -6.62 5.09
CA VAL A 297 9.36 -5.73 4.08
C VAL A 297 10.41 -4.81 4.69
N SER A 298 10.11 -4.18 5.83
CA SER A 298 11.06 -3.32 6.55
C SER A 298 12.34 -4.06 6.94
N ARG A 299 12.23 -5.26 7.52
CA ARG A 299 13.40 -6.10 7.85
C ARG A 299 14.19 -6.49 6.60
N ALA A 300 13.49 -6.96 5.58
CA ALA A 300 14.10 -7.47 4.35
C ALA A 300 14.87 -6.37 3.59
N THR A 301 14.33 -5.15 3.58
CA THR A 301 14.90 -4.01 2.83
C THR A 301 15.80 -3.10 3.67
N GLY A 302 15.75 -3.22 5.00
CA GLY A 302 16.49 -2.35 5.92
C GLY A 302 15.87 -0.95 6.08
N VAL A 303 14.70 -0.69 5.49
CA VAL A 303 14.02 0.61 5.63
C VAL A 303 13.18 0.62 6.91
N PRO A 304 13.45 1.50 7.88
CA PRO A 304 12.74 1.52 9.15
C PRO A 304 11.31 2.06 9.01
N ILE A 305 10.39 1.51 9.79
CA ILE A 305 9.03 2.06 9.93
C ILE A 305 9.06 3.16 11.00
N PRO A 306 8.65 4.40 10.69
CA PRO A 306 8.50 5.45 11.70
C PRO A 306 7.53 5.02 12.81
N LYS A 307 7.81 5.38 14.07
CA LYS A 307 6.92 5.02 15.19
C LYS A 307 5.51 5.56 15.01
N ASN A 308 5.35 6.73 14.41
CA ASN A 308 4.07 7.37 14.13
C ASN A 308 3.47 7.00 12.77
N TYR A 309 3.99 5.98 12.09
CA TYR A 309 3.46 5.56 10.80
C TYR A 309 2.05 4.96 10.98
N PRO A 310 1.06 5.30 10.14
CA PRO A 310 -0.32 4.88 10.36
C PRO A 310 -0.49 3.36 10.43
N VAL A 311 -1.29 2.90 11.40
CA VAL A 311 -1.61 1.49 11.70
C VAL A 311 -0.42 0.64 12.18
N VAL A 312 0.69 0.65 11.46
CA VAL A 312 1.80 -0.29 11.70
C VAL A 312 2.89 0.26 12.61
N GLY A 313 3.00 1.59 12.73
CA GLY A 313 3.92 2.24 13.65
C GLY A 313 3.55 1.96 15.11
N ASP A 314 4.56 1.88 15.98
CA ASP A 314 4.34 1.53 17.39
C ASP A 314 3.48 2.53 18.15
N ASP A 315 3.43 3.80 17.72
CA ASP A 315 2.65 4.87 18.35
C ASP A 315 1.24 5.03 17.74
N ALA A 316 0.89 4.26 16.69
CA ALA A 316 -0.35 4.44 15.93
C ALA A 316 -1.64 4.31 16.76
N PHE A 317 -1.62 3.48 17.81
CA PHE A 317 -2.76 3.22 18.70
C PHE A 317 -2.41 3.41 20.19
N ARG A 318 -1.39 4.22 20.49
CA ARG A 318 -0.96 4.52 21.86
C ARG A 318 -1.41 5.91 22.28
N THR A 319 -1.87 6.05 23.52
CA THR A 319 -2.13 7.38 24.09
C THR A 319 -1.74 7.47 25.57
N ALA A 320 -0.96 8.50 25.92
CA ALA A 320 -0.64 8.84 27.31
C ALA A 320 -1.40 10.07 27.81
N THR A 321 -2.12 10.77 26.92
CA THR A 321 -2.80 12.04 27.26
C THR A 321 -4.08 11.77 28.06
N GLY A 322 -4.17 12.35 29.27
CA GLY A 322 -5.24 12.02 30.22
C GLY A 322 -6.66 12.24 29.69
N VAL A 323 -6.90 13.29 28.90
CA VAL A 323 -8.23 13.58 28.33
C VAL A 323 -8.67 12.54 27.28
N HIS A 324 -7.74 12.06 26.45
CA HIS A 324 -8.04 11.03 25.45
C HIS A 324 -8.25 9.67 26.13
N ALA A 325 -7.34 9.31 27.03
CA ALA A 325 -7.42 8.07 27.81
C ALA A 325 -8.74 7.98 28.59
N ALA A 326 -9.16 9.05 29.26
CA ALA A 326 -10.41 9.05 30.04
C ALA A 326 -11.65 8.73 29.19
N ALA A 327 -11.71 9.18 27.94
CA ALA A 327 -12.83 8.86 27.06
C ALA A 327 -12.80 7.42 26.55
N ILE A 328 -11.62 6.93 26.18
CA ILE A 328 -11.41 5.53 25.78
C ILE A 328 -11.78 4.59 26.94
N ILE A 329 -11.36 4.90 28.18
CA ILE A 329 -11.72 4.12 29.39
C ILE A 329 -13.23 4.10 29.61
N LYS A 330 -13.90 5.26 29.51
CA LYS A 330 -15.37 5.33 29.63
C LYS A 330 -16.07 4.50 28.56
N ALA A 331 -15.53 4.43 27.35
CA ALA A 331 -16.03 3.56 26.30
C ALA A 331 -15.79 2.08 26.61
N TYR A 332 -14.62 1.71 27.13
CA TYR A 332 -14.35 0.34 27.62
C TYR A 332 -15.35 -0.09 28.70
N HIS A 333 -15.65 0.77 29.68
CA HIS A 333 -16.62 0.48 30.74
C HIS A 333 -18.08 0.35 30.25
N LYS A 334 -18.36 0.72 29.00
CA LYS A 334 -19.65 0.44 28.34
C LYS A 334 -19.70 -0.96 27.73
N ASN A 335 -18.63 -1.76 27.85
CA ASN A 335 -18.47 -3.08 27.23
C ASN A 335 -18.67 -3.06 25.71
N ASP A 336 -18.25 -1.97 25.05
CA ASP A 336 -18.32 -1.80 23.60
C ASP A 336 -16.90 -1.54 23.05
N VAL A 337 -16.29 -2.60 22.52
CA VAL A 337 -14.92 -2.56 21.97
C VAL A 337 -14.86 -1.71 20.69
N VAL A 338 -15.93 -1.68 19.90
CA VAL A 338 -15.99 -0.87 18.68
C VAL A 338 -16.00 0.61 19.06
N LEU A 339 -16.81 0.98 20.06
CA LEU A 339 -16.85 2.34 20.59
C LEU A 339 -15.49 2.76 21.16
N ALA A 340 -14.86 1.91 21.99
CA ALA A 340 -13.56 2.19 22.59
C ALA A 340 -12.47 2.41 21.54
N ASN A 341 -12.52 1.66 20.43
CA ASN A 341 -11.54 1.75 19.36
C ASN A 341 -11.84 2.86 18.33
N THR A 342 -12.99 3.54 18.41
CA THR A 342 -13.41 4.55 17.43
C THR A 342 -13.52 5.95 18.02
N VAL A 343 -13.81 6.08 19.33
CA VAL A 343 -14.11 7.37 19.99
C VAL A 343 -13.04 8.45 19.78
N TYR A 344 -11.76 8.06 19.63
CA TYR A 344 -10.63 8.96 19.37
C TYR A 344 -9.76 8.49 18.17
N SER A 345 -10.28 7.59 17.32
CA SER A 345 -9.52 7.07 16.18
C SER A 345 -10.39 6.93 14.94
N GLY A 346 -9.92 7.50 13.82
CA GLY A 346 -10.52 7.25 12.50
C GLY A 346 -10.18 5.86 11.93
N VAL A 347 -9.24 5.15 12.56
CA VAL A 347 -8.85 3.79 12.20
C VAL A 347 -9.04 2.87 13.41
N PRO A 348 -10.06 2.00 13.44
CA PRO A 348 -10.28 1.12 14.58
C PRO A 348 -9.23 0.00 14.63
N SER A 349 -8.41 -0.04 15.68
CA SER A 349 -7.24 -0.93 15.78
C SER A 349 -7.59 -2.43 15.62
N HIS A 350 -8.72 -2.85 16.21
CA HIS A 350 -9.17 -4.24 16.19
C HIS A 350 -9.46 -4.78 14.77
N VAL A 351 -9.78 -3.89 13.82
CA VAL A 351 -9.99 -4.25 12.39
C VAL A 351 -8.69 -4.78 11.75
N PHE A 352 -7.54 -4.44 12.34
CA PHE A 352 -6.20 -4.82 11.91
C PHE A 352 -5.51 -5.76 12.91
N GLY A 353 -6.25 -6.36 13.84
CA GLY A 353 -5.70 -7.29 14.84
C GLY A 353 -4.82 -6.62 15.89
N LEU A 354 -5.06 -5.33 16.17
CA LEU A 354 -4.28 -4.50 17.09
C LEU A 354 -5.16 -3.92 18.20
N ASP A 355 -4.53 -3.55 19.31
CA ASP A 355 -5.21 -2.99 20.48
C ASP A 355 -4.92 -1.49 20.67
N GLN A 356 -5.90 -0.78 21.26
CA GLN A 356 -5.69 0.55 21.81
C GLN A 356 -4.93 0.43 23.14
N ILE A 357 -3.80 1.12 23.24
CA ILE A 357 -2.91 1.08 24.39
C ILE A 357 -2.99 2.42 25.13
N ILE A 358 -3.32 2.35 26.42
CA ILE A 358 -3.33 3.52 27.31
C ILE A 358 -2.08 3.48 28.16
N ASP A 359 -1.20 4.44 27.90
CA ASP A 359 0.08 4.57 28.55
C ASP A 359 0.01 5.54 29.74
N VAL A 360 1.04 5.44 30.61
CA VAL A 360 1.26 6.36 31.74
C VAL A 360 2.51 7.19 31.49
N GLY A 361 2.37 8.51 31.50
CA GLY A 361 3.46 9.45 31.26
C GLY A 361 3.16 10.86 31.76
N PRO A 362 3.95 11.86 31.36
CA PRO A 362 3.90 13.22 31.93
C PRO A 362 2.55 13.91 31.71
N MET A 363 1.87 13.57 30.62
CA MET A 363 0.55 14.11 30.27
C MET A 363 -0.62 13.29 30.80
N SER A 364 -0.37 12.22 31.56
CA SER A 364 -1.41 11.34 32.08
C SER A 364 -2.16 11.95 33.25
N GLY A 365 -3.42 11.51 33.42
CA GLY A 365 -4.21 11.70 34.63
C GLY A 365 -4.21 10.44 35.48
N LYS A 366 -4.80 10.50 36.68
CA LYS A 366 -4.99 9.33 37.55
C LYS A 366 -5.78 8.20 36.87
N SER A 367 -6.68 8.52 35.94
CA SER A 367 -7.45 7.54 35.16
C SER A 367 -6.57 6.59 34.35
N ASN A 368 -5.46 7.07 33.77
CA ASN A 368 -4.53 6.22 33.03
C ASN A 368 -3.93 5.15 33.94
N ILE A 369 -3.52 5.57 35.14
CA ILE A 369 -2.88 4.70 36.13
C ILE A 369 -3.89 3.67 36.66
N LEU A 370 -5.09 4.11 37.00
CA LEU A 370 -6.17 3.21 37.45
C LEU A 370 -6.47 2.15 36.39
N PHE A 371 -6.57 2.54 35.13
CA PHE A 371 -6.80 1.61 34.03
C PHE A 371 -5.62 0.66 33.80
N TRP A 372 -4.37 1.16 33.88
CA TRP A 372 -3.19 0.31 33.76
C TRP A 372 -3.15 -0.73 34.89
N LEU A 373 -3.43 -0.34 36.14
CA LEU A 373 -3.49 -1.26 37.29
C LEU A 373 -4.61 -2.30 37.12
N GLU A 374 -5.79 -1.87 36.66
CA GLU A 374 -6.92 -2.76 36.36
C GLU A 374 -6.54 -3.81 35.32
N ARG A 375 -5.86 -3.41 34.23
CA ARG A 375 -5.41 -4.33 33.16
C ARG A 375 -4.35 -5.33 33.60
N HIS A 376 -3.65 -5.07 34.70
CA HIS A 376 -2.63 -5.94 35.28
C HIS A 376 -3.13 -6.71 36.51
N ASP A 377 -4.44 -6.69 36.79
CA ASP A 377 -5.05 -7.32 37.97
C ASP A 377 -4.45 -6.83 39.31
N ILE A 378 -3.98 -5.57 39.36
CA ILE A 378 -3.40 -4.96 40.55
C ILE A 378 -4.44 -4.09 41.25
N ARG A 379 -4.65 -4.33 42.55
CA ARG A 379 -5.58 -3.52 43.36
C ARG A 379 -5.06 -2.09 43.50
N ALA A 380 -5.81 -1.13 42.96
CA ALA A 380 -5.52 0.29 43.15
C ALA A 380 -5.72 0.72 44.61
N THR A 381 -4.75 1.46 45.15
CA THR A 381 -4.84 2.22 46.40
C THR A 381 -4.41 3.66 46.12
N ASP A 382 -4.92 4.63 46.89
CA ASP A 382 -4.57 6.04 46.69
C ASP A 382 -3.05 6.26 46.75
N ASP A 383 -2.36 5.58 47.67
CA ASP A 383 -0.90 5.64 47.80
C ASP A 383 -0.16 5.12 46.55
N ILE A 384 -0.58 3.98 45.98
CA ILE A 384 0.02 3.45 44.75
C ILE A 384 -0.21 4.41 43.59
N VAL A 385 -1.45 4.88 43.43
CA VAL A 385 -1.83 5.77 42.33
C VAL A 385 -1.08 7.09 42.41
N ASP A 386 -0.98 7.69 43.59
CA ASP A 386 -0.27 8.96 43.79
C ASP A 386 1.24 8.82 43.57
N ARG A 387 1.87 7.71 43.99
CA ARG A 387 3.29 7.46 43.69
C ARG A 387 3.56 7.36 42.19
N ILE A 388 2.80 6.53 41.48
CA ILE A 388 2.95 6.38 40.02
C ILE A 388 2.64 7.72 39.33
N TYR A 389 1.64 8.46 39.81
CA TYR A 389 1.28 9.76 39.26
C TYR A 389 2.40 10.79 39.42
N GLN A 390 3.01 10.90 40.60
CA GLN A 390 4.13 11.82 40.81
C GLN A 390 5.34 11.43 39.96
N ARG A 391 5.65 10.13 39.86
CA ARG A 391 6.71 9.63 38.97
C ARG A 391 6.43 10.00 37.51
N ALA A 392 5.20 9.76 37.04
CA ALA A 392 4.80 10.12 35.69
C ALA A 392 4.95 11.61 35.42
N LYS A 393 4.57 12.48 36.36
CA LYS A 393 4.69 13.95 36.25
C LYS A 393 6.12 14.47 36.26
N GLN A 394 7.05 13.71 36.84
CA GLN A 394 8.48 14.05 36.89
C GLN A 394 9.27 13.43 35.75
N SER A 395 8.68 12.48 35.02
CA SER A 395 9.30 11.86 33.86
C SER A 395 9.35 12.80 32.66
N ASP A 396 10.32 12.60 31.78
CA ASP A 396 10.41 13.23 30.45
C ASP A 396 9.90 12.31 29.33
N HIS A 397 9.49 11.08 29.66
CA HIS A 397 9.00 10.07 28.74
C HIS A 397 7.81 9.29 29.31
N THR A 398 7.10 8.58 28.44
CA THR A 398 6.12 7.58 28.84
C THR A 398 6.81 6.46 29.61
N LEU A 399 6.33 6.18 30.83
CA LEU A 399 6.90 5.15 31.69
C LEU A 399 6.74 3.78 31.05
N THR A 400 7.77 2.95 31.16
CA THR A 400 7.71 1.53 30.85
C THR A 400 6.94 0.76 31.92
N ASP A 401 6.44 -0.43 31.60
CA ASP A 401 5.75 -1.29 32.58
C ASP A 401 6.63 -1.58 33.80
N ALA A 402 7.94 -1.74 33.60
CA ALA A 402 8.90 -1.94 34.69
C ALA A 402 8.94 -0.73 35.64
N GLU A 403 8.96 0.50 35.11
CA GLU A 403 8.98 1.71 35.92
C GLU A 403 7.65 1.97 36.65
N ILE A 404 6.53 1.56 36.05
CA ILE A 404 5.22 1.61 36.70
C ILE A 404 5.19 0.59 37.86
N MET A 405 5.68 -0.63 37.62
CA MET A 405 5.77 -1.69 38.65
C MET A 405 6.66 -1.31 39.83
N GLU A 406 7.78 -0.62 39.61
CA GLU A 406 8.59 -0.06 40.70
C GLU A 406 7.77 0.84 41.64
N GLY A 407 6.82 1.61 41.09
CA GLY A 407 5.90 2.45 41.86
C GLY A 407 4.88 1.66 42.70
N VAL A 408 4.50 0.47 42.23
CA VAL A 408 3.64 -0.49 42.95
C VAL A 408 4.42 -1.09 44.13
N ASP A 409 5.61 -1.63 43.87
CA ASP A 409 6.40 -2.42 44.82
C ASP A 409 7.06 -1.57 45.92
N ALA A 410 7.35 -0.29 45.67
CA ALA A 410 7.95 0.62 46.65
C ALA A 410 7.10 0.83 47.94
N GLY A 411 5.86 0.34 47.98
CA GLY A 411 4.99 0.35 49.16
C GLY A 411 4.97 -0.96 49.98
N VAL A 412 5.55 -2.05 49.49
CA VAL A 412 5.60 -3.33 50.22
C VAL A 412 6.78 -3.29 51.20
N LYS A 413 6.54 -2.81 52.42
CA LYS A 413 7.52 -3.00 53.50
C LYS A 413 7.80 -4.50 53.65
N PRO A 414 9.07 -4.96 53.66
CA PRO A 414 9.38 -6.34 53.98
C PRO A 414 8.79 -6.65 55.37
N ARG A 415 8.08 -7.77 55.48
CA ARG A 415 7.48 -8.25 56.72
C ARG A 415 8.54 -8.69 57.72
#